data_AF-A0A9P7U7X4-F1
#
_entry.id   AF-A0A9P7U7X4-F1
#
_cell.length_a   1.000
_cell.length_b   1.000
_cell.length_c   1.000
_cell.angle_alpha   90.00
_cell.angle_beta   90.00
_cell.angle_gamma   90.00
#
_symmetry.space_group_name_H-M   'P 1'
#
loop_
_entity.id
_entity.type
_entity.pdbx_description
1 polymer ?
#
loop_
_entity_poly.entity_id
_entity_poly.type
_entity_poly.pdbx_seq_one_letter_code
_entity_poly.pdbx_strand_id
1 'polypeptide(L)'
;MATKNAVDDMQKKLRLLKLHSKDLDDREIVNAPIFTEAVRHHVDGREVPDALLFSQYGLLGGEVAKLRELSSRNSNRETVSSGNIFTPVSSTTMSSRCSSTGSGSGSSSNLTHEEMKPEDAPFVHYNVAAPSSTFICGSQGSGKSHTLSCMLENCLLESDANTLPKPLTGIVFHYDAFSSDGNGQPCEAAHLSSNPHVRVRVLCSPTNVGQMKITYGRFKNVEVQELRLSQRNLNTRRMLDLMAVSSTQGGALPLYFHIIMRILKDMRIEQQKTPGGYFNYRTFRDAVKEASLSKDQTGPLNQRLETLESFMAQEDVSRVQYSTTRAASRVKVDTATRWEGKPGQLTIVDLSCPCTTAESACALFNICLSLFLEQNTKTGRVIALDEAHKYMTDSAESQTLTESLLATIRLQRHLGARVIIATQEPTISPKLLDLCSITIVHRFTSPDWLQSLKKHLAAAQPNLIQPSSTEIAGSGDQVAVLNRPDALTALFARIVALRQGEALLFCPSALIGAQKSDSVVPEDGAAKDGFAEWAKAQNGTAGSQEEQQDHNVLVDASGNRLVRLGCGVMHIRVRERVTDDGGQSIMAR
;
A
#
# COMPACT_ATOMS: atom_id res chain seq x y z
N MET A 1 -27.63 43.71 33.44
CA MET A 1 -26.23 43.73 32.96
C MET A 1 -25.55 42.36 33.02
N ALA A 2 -25.71 41.57 34.10
CA ALA A 2 -25.08 40.25 34.23
C ALA A 2 -25.45 39.22 33.13
N THR A 3 -26.71 39.20 32.67
CA THR A 3 -27.18 38.29 31.61
C THR A 3 -26.62 38.63 30.23
N LYS A 4 -26.40 39.90 29.91
CA LYS A 4 -25.83 40.34 28.63
C LYS A 4 -24.35 39.95 28.53
N ASN A 5 -23.62 40.00 29.63
CA ASN A 5 -22.23 39.53 29.70
C ASN A 5 -22.11 38.00 29.59
N ALA A 6 -23.06 37.24 30.13
CA ALA A 6 -23.09 35.78 30.00
C ALA A 6 -23.40 35.32 28.56
N VAL A 7 -24.29 36.03 27.85
CA VAL A 7 -24.58 35.77 26.43
C VAL A 7 -23.37 36.12 25.55
N ASP A 8 -22.69 37.22 25.83
CA ASP A 8 -21.49 37.64 25.08
C ASP A 8 -20.30 36.68 25.32
N ASP A 9 -20.16 36.15 26.53
CA ASP A 9 -19.18 35.09 26.86
C ASP A 9 -19.52 33.74 26.20
N MET A 10 -20.80 33.35 26.19
CA MET A 10 -21.26 32.18 25.43
C MET A 10 -21.02 32.36 23.94
N GLN A 11 -21.28 33.53 23.35
CA GLN A 11 -21.02 33.78 21.93
C GLN A 11 -19.53 33.77 21.60
N LYS A 12 -18.66 34.23 22.51
CA LYS A 12 -17.19 34.10 22.36
C LYS A 12 -16.77 32.64 22.41
N LYS A 13 -17.28 31.86 23.36
CA LYS A 13 -17.05 30.40 23.43
C LYS A 13 -17.61 29.68 22.21
N LEU A 14 -18.77 30.07 21.71
CA LEU A 14 -19.36 29.53 20.49
C LEU A 14 -18.53 29.88 19.26
N ARG A 15 -17.92 31.07 19.19
CA ARG A 15 -16.96 31.44 18.12
C ARG A 15 -15.68 30.59 18.18
N LEU A 16 -15.24 30.19 19.37
CA LEU A 16 -14.14 29.23 19.52
C LEU A 16 -14.53 27.80 19.08
N LEU A 17 -15.83 27.48 19.15
CA LEU A 17 -16.41 26.20 18.70
C LEU A 17 -16.94 26.23 17.25
N LYS A 18 -16.98 27.41 16.60
CA LYS A 18 -17.29 27.52 15.18
C LYS A 18 -16.11 26.94 14.43
N LEU A 19 -16.32 25.72 13.89
CA LEU A 19 -15.49 25.15 12.84
C LEU A 19 -15.32 26.23 11.78
N HIS A 20 -14.09 26.70 11.57
CA HIS A 20 -13.76 27.48 10.37
C HIS A 20 -13.89 26.50 9.22
N SER A 21 -15.11 26.34 8.68
CA SER A 21 -15.42 25.37 7.62
C SER A 21 -14.41 25.50 6.47
N LYS A 22 -14.05 26.73 6.12
CA LYS A 22 -13.12 27.03 5.04
C LYS A 22 -11.70 26.42 5.16
N ASP A 23 -11.18 26.15 6.36
CA ASP A 23 -9.79 25.68 6.53
C ASP A 23 -9.67 24.15 6.76
N LEU A 24 -10.77 23.50 7.15
CA LEU A 24 -10.81 22.05 7.36
C LEU A 24 -11.05 21.30 6.05
N ASP A 25 -11.89 21.84 5.17
CA ASP A 25 -12.30 21.17 3.94
C ASP A 25 -11.14 20.99 2.95
N ASP A 26 -10.29 21.99 2.73
CA ASP A 26 -9.15 21.87 1.80
C ASP A 26 -8.07 20.90 2.31
N ARG A 27 -7.83 20.85 3.62
CA ARG A 27 -6.90 19.87 4.20
C ARG A 27 -7.45 18.46 4.10
N GLU A 28 -8.75 18.28 4.28
CA GLU A 28 -9.40 16.98 4.11
C GLU A 28 -9.39 16.52 2.64
N ILE A 29 -9.52 17.46 1.69
CA ILE A 29 -9.38 17.19 0.26
C ILE A 29 -7.95 16.76 -0.10
N VAL A 30 -6.94 17.54 0.31
CA VAL A 30 -5.52 17.23 0.01
C VAL A 30 -5.08 15.90 0.60
N ASN A 31 -5.63 15.52 1.75
CA ASN A 31 -5.30 14.28 2.44
C ASN A 31 -6.17 13.08 2.03
N ALA A 32 -7.13 13.26 1.12
CA ALA A 32 -7.95 12.16 0.62
C ALA A 32 -7.06 11.14 -0.13
N PRO A 33 -7.00 9.87 0.31
CA PRO A 33 -6.03 8.92 -0.23
C PRO A 33 -6.46 8.37 -1.61
N ILE A 34 -7.75 8.45 -1.94
CA ILE A 34 -8.34 8.06 -3.23
C ILE A 34 -9.28 9.17 -3.68
N PHE A 35 -9.27 9.48 -4.97
CA PHE A 35 -10.22 10.41 -5.58
C PHE A 35 -10.54 10.02 -7.04
N THR A 36 -11.69 10.46 -7.56
CA THR A 36 -12.08 10.25 -8.97
C THR A 36 -11.63 11.40 -9.87
N GLU A 37 -11.55 11.15 -11.17
CA GLU A 37 -11.19 12.17 -12.16
C GLU A 37 -12.14 13.38 -12.15
N ALA A 38 -13.44 13.14 -11.93
CA ALA A 38 -14.43 14.20 -11.76
C ALA A 38 -14.07 15.15 -10.60
N VAL A 39 -13.60 14.62 -9.46
CA VAL A 39 -13.14 15.42 -8.33
C VAL A 39 -11.87 16.18 -8.70
N ARG A 40 -10.92 15.52 -9.38
CA ARG A 40 -9.66 16.16 -9.80
C ARG A 40 -9.92 17.38 -10.68
N HIS A 41 -10.69 17.22 -11.76
CA HIS A 41 -10.99 18.30 -12.70
C HIS A 41 -11.76 19.45 -12.03
N HIS A 42 -12.68 19.11 -11.12
CA HIS A 42 -13.43 20.11 -10.36
C HIS A 42 -12.52 20.93 -9.43
N VAL A 43 -11.49 20.31 -8.88
CA VAL A 43 -10.54 20.91 -7.95
C VAL A 43 -9.42 21.68 -8.68
N ASP A 44 -8.96 21.20 -9.82
CA ASP A 44 -7.94 21.85 -10.66
C ASP A 44 -8.45 23.12 -11.36
N GLY A 45 -9.77 23.23 -11.57
CA GLY A 45 -10.42 24.45 -12.10
C GLY A 45 -10.41 25.65 -11.13
N ARG A 46 -9.73 25.55 -9.98
CA ARG A 46 -9.58 26.62 -8.99
C ARG A 46 -8.33 27.46 -9.31
N GLU A 47 -8.48 28.78 -9.38
CA GLU A 47 -7.35 29.71 -9.27
C GLU A 47 -6.89 29.80 -7.80
N VAL A 48 -6.24 28.75 -7.28
CA VAL A 48 -5.59 28.83 -5.95
C VAL A 48 -4.16 29.35 -6.14
N PRO A 49 -3.79 30.50 -5.57
CA PRO A 49 -2.40 30.94 -5.54
C PRO A 49 -1.62 30.03 -4.57
N ASP A 50 -0.60 29.36 -5.08
CA ASP A 50 0.52 28.70 -4.36
C ASP A 50 0.48 27.19 -3.98
N ALA A 51 -0.56 26.41 -4.28
CA ALA A 51 -0.43 24.93 -4.23
C ALA A 51 -1.48 24.19 -5.06
N LEU A 52 -1.04 23.34 -6.01
CA LEU A 52 -1.90 22.35 -6.65
C LEU A 52 -2.45 21.38 -5.59
N LEU A 53 -3.77 21.34 -5.47
CA LEU A 53 -4.48 20.29 -4.74
C LEU A 53 -4.19 18.97 -5.46
N PHE A 54 -3.78 17.93 -4.73
CA PHE A 54 -3.21 16.69 -5.31
C PHE A 54 -1.92 16.90 -6.13
N SER A 55 -0.90 17.53 -5.53
CA SER A 55 0.41 17.72 -6.16
C SER A 55 1.08 16.46 -6.76
N GLN A 56 0.75 15.26 -6.26
CA GLN A 56 1.24 13.99 -6.79
C GLN A 56 0.18 12.90 -6.67
N TYR A 57 -0.12 12.21 -7.76
CA TYR A 57 -1.11 11.13 -7.81
C TYR A 57 -0.83 10.18 -8.97
N GLY A 58 -1.42 8.99 -8.94
CA GLY A 58 -1.37 8.07 -10.08
C GLY A 58 -2.66 7.28 -10.25
N LEU A 59 -2.99 6.96 -11.49
CA LEU A 59 -4.14 6.14 -11.85
C LEU A 59 -4.03 4.78 -11.16
N LEU A 60 -5.05 4.39 -10.40
CA LEU A 60 -5.14 3.07 -9.78
C LEU A 60 -5.94 2.11 -10.66
N GLY A 61 -7.01 2.63 -11.28
CA GLY A 61 -7.91 1.82 -12.08
C GLY A 61 -9.11 2.60 -12.57
N GLY A 62 -10.13 1.89 -13.02
CA GLY A 62 -11.41 2.48 -13.43
C GLY A 62 -12.62 1.82 -12.80
N GLU A 63 -13.69 2.59 -12.61
CA GLU A 63 -14.98 2.10 -12.12
C GLU A 63 -15.61 1.14 -13.14
N VAL A 64 -15.90 -0.09 -12.71
CA VAL A 64 -16.31 -1.17 -13.60
C VAL A 64 -17.67 -0.91 -14.28
N ALA A 65 -18.60 -0.25 -13.57
CA ALA A 65 -19.90 0.12 -14.14
C ALA A 65 -19.73 1.04 -15.36
N LYS A 66 -19.03 2.15 -15.18
CA LYS A 66 -18.73 3.13 -16.24
C LYS A 66 -17.91 2.53 -17.38
N LEU A 67 -16.92 1.68 -17.08
CA LEU A 67 -16.15 0.96 -18.11
C LEU A 67 -17.04 0.04 -18.98
N ARG A 68 -18.01 -0.65 -18.37
CA ARG A 68 -18.94 -1.52 -19.10
C ARG A 68 -19.91 -0.72 -19.96
N GLU A 69 -20.37 0.43 -19.48
CA GLU A 69 -21.21 1.35 -20.26
C GLU A 69 -20.47 1.94 -21.45
N LEU A 70 -19.21 2.33 -21.29
CA LEU A 70 -18.37 2.80 -22.40
C LEU A 70 -18.14 1.70 -23.44
N SER A 71 -17.89 0.48 -22.98
CA SER A 71 -17.69 -0.67 -23.85
C SER A 71 -18.95 -0.97 -24.68
N SER A 72 -20.14 -0.93 -24.05
CA SER A 72 -21.41 -1.17 -24.76
C SER A 72 -21.75 -0.06 -25.75
N ARG A 73 -21.46 1.21 -25.42
CA ARG A 73 -21.61 2.34 -26.36
C ARG A 73 -20.71 2.17 -27.59
N ASN A 74 -19.48 1.71 -27.41
CA ASN A 74 -18.55 1.45 -28.53
C ASN A 74 -18.98 0.26 -29.38
N SER A 75 -19.43 -0.86 -28.79
CA SER A 75 -19.95 -2.01 -29.55
C SER A 75 -21.22 -1.68 -30.35
N ASN A 76 -22.07 -0.78 -29.84
CA ASN A 76 -23.22 -0.27 -30.58
C ASN A 76 -22.83 0.69 -31.72
N ARG A 77 -21.70 1.40 -31.62
CA ARG A 77 -21.16 2.22 -32.73
C ARG A 77 -20.58 1.35 -33.85
N GLU A 78 -19.89 0.24 -33.52
CA GLU A 78 -19.34 -0.68 -34.53
C GLU A 78 -20.43 -1.42 -35.30
N THR A 79 -21.52 -1.84 -34.63
CA THR A 79 -22.64 -2.53 -35.28
C THR A 79 -23.47 -1.64 -36.20
N VAL A 80 -23.51 -0.33 -35.99
CA VAL A 80 -24.18 0.63 -36.90
C VAL A 80 -23.34 0.92 -38.16
N SER A 81 -22.04 0.60 -38.16
CA SER A 81 -21.17 0.75 -39.34
C SER A 81 -21.13 -0.48 -40.27
N SER A 82 -21.72 -1.60 -39.86
CA SER A 82 -21.69 -2.86 -40.62
C SER A 82 -23.08 -3.22 -41.18
N GLY A 83 -23.61 -2.34 -42.02
CA GLY A 83 -24.79 -2.60 -42.84
C GLY A 83 -24.42 -2.71 -44.32
N ASN A 84 -24.36 -3.97 -44.81
CA ASN A 84 -24.29 -4.41 -46.20
C ASN A 84 -22.93 -4.28 -46.94
N ILE A 85 -22.23 -5.40 -47.10
CA ILE A 85 -22.24 -6.23 -48.32
C ILE A 85 -21.60 -7.58 -47.99
N PHE A 86 -22.38 -8.65 -48.11
CA PHE A 86 -21.92 -10.03 -48.10
C PHE A 86 -21.85 -10.50 -49.56
N THR A 87 -20.66 -10.75 -50.09
CA THR A 87 -20.47 -11.73 -51.19
C THR A 87 -19.16 -12.49 -50.95
N PRO A 88 -19.14 -13.83 -51.10
CA PRO A 88 -17.94 -14.64 -50.87
C PRO A 88 -17.23 -14.94 -52.19
N VAL A 89 -15.92 -14.71 -52.29
CA VAL A 89 -15.08 -15.37 -53.30
C VAL A 89 -13.70 -15.69 -52.73
N SER A 90 -13.29 -16.93 -52.98
CA SER A 90 -12.06 -17.60 -52.57
C SER A 90 -10.78 -17.11 -53.26
N SER A 91 -9.66 -17.32 -52.54
CA SER A 91 -8.35 -17.81 -53.04
C SER A 91 -7.33 -16.87 -53.73
N THR A 92 -6.13 -16.84 -53.11
CA THR A 92 -4.76 -16.89 -53.70
C THR A 92 -4.01 -15.60 -54.08
N THR A 93 -2.76 -15.54 -53.58
CA THR A 93 -1.52 -14.88 -54.08
C THR A 93 -1.24 -13.37 -53.94
N MET A 94 -0.20 -13.09 -53.12
CA MET A 94 1.06 -12.36 -53.40
C MET A 94 1.09 -11.02 -54.16
N SER A 95 1.77 -10.06 -53.51
CA SER A 95 2.81 -9.15 -54.04
C SER A 95 2.46 -7.72 -54.51
N SER A 96 3.33 -6.82 -54.04
CA SER A 96 3.90 -5.61 -54.67
C SER A 96 3.14 -4.27 -54.69
N ARG A 97 3.87 -3.27 -54.15
CA ARG A 97 3.97 -1.83 -54.52
C ARG A 97 3.15 -1.37 -55.73
N CYS A 98 2.45 -0.24 -55.61
CA CYS A 98 2.91 1.06 -56.12
C CYS A 98 1.91 2.19 -55.84
N SER A 99 2.50 3.39 -55.75
CA SER A 99 1.90 4.72 -55.70
C SER A 99 1.01 5.05 -56.90
N SER A 100 -0.10 5.77 -56.66
CA SER A 100 -0.59 6.79 -57.59
C SER A 100 -1.53 7.78 -56.89
N THR A 101 -1.34 9.03 -57.27
CA THR A 101 -2.09 10.23 -56.94
C THR A 101 -3.52 10.19 -57.49
N GLY A 102 -4.50 10.51 -56.65
CA GLY A 102 -5.89 10.69 -57.05
C GLY A 102 -6.56 11.77 -56.20
N SER A 103 -6.60 12.99 -56.73
CA SER A 103 -7.36 14.12 -56.22
C SER A 103 -8.85 13.84 -56.41
N GLY A 104 -9.53 13.50 -55.32
CA GLY A 104 -10.97 13.33 -55.26
C GLY A 104 -11.53 14.14 -54.09
N SER A 105 -12.17 15.26 -54.41
CA SER A 105 -12.96 16.06 -53.50
C SER A 105 -14.14 15.26 -52.95
N GLY A 106 -13.92 14.61 -51.81
CA GLY A 106 -14.96 14.01 -50.98
C GLY A 106 -15.03 14.78 -49.66
N SER A 107 -16.16 15.41 -49.41
CA SER A 107 -16.51 16.06 -48.15
C SER A 107 -16.23 15.13 -46.97
N SER A 108 -15.12 15.39 -46.27
CA SER A 108 -14.80 14.75 -45.00
C SER A 108 -15.85 15.19 -43.98
N SER A 109 -16.85 14.34 -43.75
CA SER A 109 -17.61 14.40 -42.50
C SER A 109 -16.61 14.15 -41.38
N ASN A 110 -16.16 15.23 -40.75
CA ASN A 110 -15.37 15.19 -39.53
C ASN A 110 -16.10 14.30 -38.53
N LEU A 111 -15.57 13.10 -38.32
CA LEU A 111 -15.85 12.29 -37.14
C LEU A 111 -15.25 13.07 -35.97
N THR A 112 -16.02 14.02 -35.43
CA THR A 112 -15.72 14.59 -34.12
C THR A 112 -15.80 13.41 -33.16
N HIS A 113 -14.65 12.92 -32.72
CA HIS A 113 -14.58 12.19 -31.46
C HIS A 113 -15.24 13.14 -30.44
N GLU A 114 -16.45 12.82 -30.00
CA GLU A 114 -16.99 13.49 -28.81
C GLU A 114 -15.99 13.26 -27.69
N GLU A 115 -15.25 14.31 -27.35
CA GLU A 115 -14.31 14.27 -26.24
C GLU A 115 -15.08 13.89 -24.99
N MET A 116 -14.64 12.81 -24.34
CA MET A 116 -15.26 12.31 -23.13
C MET A 116 -15.17 13.39 -22.05
N LYS A 117 -16.31 13.79 -21.47
CA LYS A 117 -16.31 14.78 -20.41
C LYS A 117 -15.58 14.22 -19.17
N PRO A 118 -14.76 15.03 -18.47
CA PRO A 118 -14.05 14.58 -17.27
C PRO A 118 -14.95 14.04 -16.15
N GLU A 119 -16.19 14.54 -16.08
CA GLU A 119 -17.21 14.09 -15.11
C GLU A 119 -17.69 12.64 -15.35
N ASP A 120 -17.66 12.18 -16.59
CA ASP A 120 -18.04 10.82 -16.98
C ASP A 120 -16.85 9.86 -16.92
N ALA A 121 -15.62 10.37 -16.77
CA ALA A 121 -14.41 9.58 -16.85
C ALA A 121 -14.39 8.52 -15.73
N PRO A 122 -14.12 7.24 -16.05
CA PRO A 122 -14.24 6.16 -15.09
C PRO A 122 -13.04 6.12 -14.11
N PHE A 123 -12.10 7.06 -14.18
CA PHE A 123 -10.79 6.91 -13.55
C PHE A 123 -10.80 7.15 -12.05
N VAL A 124 -10.10 6.26 -11.36
CA VAL A 124 -9.87 6.29 -9.91
C VAL A 124 -8.37 6.46 -9.67
N HIS A 125 -8.01 7.50 -8.93
CA HIS A 125 -6.63 7.89 -8.65
C HIS A 125 -6.24 7.60 -7.22
N TYR A 126 -4.97 7.22 -7.05
CA TYR A 126 -4.29 7.09 -5.77
C TYR A 126 -3.48 8.35 -5.49
N ASN A 127 -3.73 8.98 -4.34
CA ASN A 127 -3.02 10.19 -3.93
C ASN A 127 -1.66 9.82 -3.34
N VAL A 128 -0.61 10.05 -4.14
CA VAL A 128 0.77 9.78 -3.77
C VAL A 128 1.34 10.94 -2.93
N ALA A 129 0.73 12.12 -2.90
CA ALA A 129 1.18 13.23 -2.05
C ALA A 129 0.81 13.01 -0.56
N ALA A 130 -0.32 12.38 -0.29
CA ALA A 130 -0.79 12.11 1.08
C ALA A 130 -0.23 10.77 1.64
N PRO A 131 0.32 10.75 2.88
CA PRO A 131 0.67 9.52 3.57
C PRO A 131 -0.58 8.67 3.85
N SER A 132 -0.56 7.40 3.44
CA SER A 132 -1.69 6.47 3.54
C SER A 132 -1.26 5.07 3.96
N SER A 133 -2.21 4.32 4.49
CA SER A 133 -2.07 2.89 4.81
C SER A 133 -3.07 2.10 3.96
N THR A 134 -2.59 1.05 3.29
CA THR A 134 -3.38 0.24 2.36
C THR A 134 -3.25 -1.23 2.69
N PHE A 135 -4.38 -1.91 2.81
CA PHE A 135 -4.47 -3.36 2.99
C PHE A 135 -5.03 -4.00 1.73
N ILE A 136 -4.34 -5.01 1.18
CA ILE A 136 -4.72 -5.73 -0.04
C ILE A 136 -4.89 -7.20 0.32
N CYS A 137 -6.06 -7.76 0.05
CA CYS A 137 -6.33 -9.19 0.28
C CYS A 137 -7.07 -9.88 -0.86
N GLY A 138 -7.03 -11.22 -0.89
CA GLY A 138 -7.58 -12.05 -1.96
C GLY A 138 -6.84 -13.37 -2.16
N SER A 139 -7.47 -14.33 -2.84
CA SER A 139 -6.85 -15.63 -3.13
C SER A 139 -5.60 -15.50 -3.99
N GLN A 140 -4.75 -16.52 -4.04
CA GLN A 140 -3.67 -16.61 -5.03
C GLN A 140 -4.20 -16.39 -6.46
N GLY A 141 -3.43 -15.68 -7.29
CA GLY A 141 -3.79 -15.38 -8.69
C GLY A 141 -4.93 -14.37 -8.90
N SER A 142 -5.52 -13.81 -7.84
CA SER A 142 -6.66 -12.87 -7.97
C SER A 142 -6.28 -11.46 -8.47
N GLY A 143 -5.00 -11.06 -8.36
CA GLY A 143 -4.50 -9.74 -8.77
C GLY A 143 -3.88 -8.89 -7.65
N LYS A 144 -3.69 -9.45 -6.44
CA LYS A 144 -3.09 -8.75 -5.29
C LYS A 144 -1.71 -8.16 -5.56
N SER A 145 -0.74 -8.99 -5.93
CA SER A 145 0.66 -8.59 -6.14
C SER A 145 0.80 -7.61 -7.32
N HIS A 146 -0.12 -7.71 -8.29
CA HIS A 146 -0.28 -6.71 -9.36
C HIS A 146 -0.77 -5.36 -8.84
N THR A 147 -1.77 -5.35 -7.94
CA THR A 147 -2.22 -4.10 -7.30
C THR A 147 -1.12 -3.48 -6.45
N LEU A 148 -0.40 -4.29 -5.68
CA LEU A 148 0.78 -3.86 -4.93
C LEU A 148 1.81 -3.21 -5.86
N SER A 149 2.14 -3.88 -6.97
CA SER A 149 3.09 -3.37 -7.97
C SER A 149 2.61 -2.09 -8.64
N CYS A 150 1.32 -1.99 -8.98
CA CYS A 150 0.73 -0.78 -9.57
C CYS A 150 0.81 0.42 -8.61
N MET A 151 0.53 0.20 -7.32
CA MET A 151 0.69 1.25 -6.31
C MET A 151 2.15 1.64 -6.10
N LEU A 152 3.08 0.68 -6.12
CA LEU A 152 4.52 0.95 -6.08
C LEU A 152 4.99 1.71 -7.33
N GLU A 153 4.47 1.37 -8.50
CA GLU A 153 4.74 2.07 -9.77
C GLU A 153 4.35 3.56 -9.65
N ASN A 154 3.13 3.84 -9.17
CA ASN A 154 2.66 5.20 -8.91
C ASN A 154 3.52 5.97 -7.88
N CYS A 155 4.24 5.27 -7.00
CA CYS A 155 5.12 5.88 -6.00
C CYS A 155 6.55 6.12 -6.49
N LEU A 156 7.02 5.37 -7.49
CA LEU A 156 8.44 5.27 -7.82
C LEU A 156 8.79 5.72 -9.24
N LEU A 157 7.83 5.65 -10.17
CA LEU A 157 8.05 5.87 -11.59
C LEU A 157 7.12 6.98 -12.09
N GLU A 158 7.67 8.01 -12.72
CA GLU A 158 6.90 8.97 -13.50
C GLU A 158 6.46 8.33 -14.83
N SER A 159 5.17 8.44 -15.17
CA SER A 159 4.61 7.82 -16.37
C SER A 159 3.34 8.55 -16.84
N ASP A 160 2.83 8.20 -18.02
CA ASP A 160 1.55 8.72 -18.53
C ASP A 160 0.36 8.41 -17.62
N ALA A 161 0.50 7.44 -16.71
CA ALA A 161 -0.52 7.08 -15.75
C ALA A 161 -0.48 7.93 -14.46
N ASN A 162 0.47 8.85 -14.28
CA ASN A 162 0.61 9.60 -13.03
C ASN A 162 1.23 11.00 -13.20
N THR A 163 1.10 11.80 -12.14
CA THR A 163 1.82 13.06 -11.95
C THR A 163 2.71 12.87 -10.73
N LEU A 164 4.02 12.67 -10.93
CA LEU A 164 4.97 12.33 -9.85
C LEU A 164 6.25 13.19 -9.92
N PRO A 165 6.17 14.49 -9.60
CA PRO A 165 7.33 15.40 -9.62
C PRO A 165 8.45 14.99 -8.64
N LYS A 166 8.13 14.25 -7.57
CA LYS A 166 9.09 13.80 -6.54
C LYS A 166 8.92 12.31 -6.25
N PRO A 167 9.58 11.44 -7.04
CA PRO A 167 9.57 9.99 -6.81
C PRO A 167 9.98 9.62 -5.39
N LEU A 168 9.26 8.68 -4.80
CA LEU A 168 9.51 8.19 -3.45
C LEU A 168 10.71 7.22 -3.43
N THR A 169 11.15 6.85 -2.22
CA THR A 169 12.03 5.68 -2.03
C THR A 169 11.22 4.53 -1.42
N GLY A 170 11.41 3.32 -1.93
CA GLY A 170 10.61 2.15 -1.57
C GLY A 170 11.42 1.07 -0.86
N ILE A 171 10.79 0.40 0.10
CA ILE A 171 11.24 -0.88 0.64
C ILE A 171 10.13 -1.93 0.53
N VAL A 172 10.45 -3.13 0.06
CA VAL A 172 9.54 -4.28 -0.03
C VAL A 172 10.09 -5.41 0.82
N PHE A 173 9.28 -5.98 1.71
CA PHE A 173 9.61 -7.20 2.44
C PHE A 173 8.96 -8.40 1.77
N HIS A 174 9.78 -9.36 1.34
CA HIS A 174 9.35 -10.57 0.67
C HIS A 174 10.04 -11.79 1.28
N TYR A 175 9.25 -12.82 1.56
CA TYR A 175 9.72 -14.09 2.09
C TYR A 175 8.89 -15.23 1.51
N ASP A 176 9.59 -16.22 0.95
CA ASP A 176 9.00 -17.48 0.52
C ASP A 176 9.75 -18.66 1.13
N ALA A 177 8.98 -19.57 1.75
CA ALA A 177 9.50 -20.79 2.34
C ALA A 177 9.91 -21.82 1.27
N PHE A 178 9.33 -21.75 0.07
CA PHE A 178 9.54 -22.72 -1.01
C PHE A 178 10.61 -22.29 -2.02
N SER A 179 11.79 -21.89 -1.53
CA SER A 179 12.96 -21.71 -2.40
C SER A 179 13.69 -23.05 -2.57
N SER A 180 13.74 -23.58 -3.79
CA SER A 180 14.55 -24.75 -4.13
C SER A 180 15.90 -24.32 -4.68
N ASP A 181 16.93 -25.15 -4.54
CA ASP A 181 18.29 -24.88 -5.05
C ASP A 181 18.37 -24.70 -6.59
N GLY A 182 17.28 -24.99 -7.32
CA GLY A 182 17.23 -24.86 -8.78
C GLY A 182 16.20 -23.86 -9.30
N ASN A 183 15.20 -23.48 -8.49
CA ASN A 183 14.10 -22.60 -8.90
C ASN A 183 13.62 -21.78 -7.71
N GLY A 184 13.87 -20.47 -7.76
CA GLY A 184 13.25 -19.47 -6.89
C GLY A 184 12.36 -18.54 -7.70
N GLN A 185 11.22 -18.15 -7.14
CA GLN A 185 10.37 -17.10 -7.72
C GLN A 185 10.83 -15.74 -7.17
N PRO A 186 11.14 -14.76 -8.03
CA PRO A 186 11.47 -13.41 -7.60
C PRO A 186 10.21 -12.73 -7.10
N CYS A 187 10.39 -11.78 -6.19
CA CYS A 187 9.32 -10.86 -5.83
C CYS A 187 8.79 -10.16 -7.10
N GLU A 188 7.46 -10.16 -7.28
CA GLU A 188 6.84 -9.58 -8.48
C GLU A 188 7.19 -8.10 -8.68
N ALA A 189 7.39 -7.36 -7.58
CA ALA A 189 7.78 -5.95 -7.61
C ALA A 189 9.13 -5.71 -8.30
N ALA A 190 9.97 -6.74 -8.48
CA ALA A 190 11.22 -6.62 -9.21
C ALA A 190 11.02 -6.33 -10.71
N HIS A 191 9.86 -6.65 -11.28
CA HIS A 191 9.55 -6.32 -12.67
C HIS A 191 9.49 -4.81 -12.94
N LEU A 192 9.35 -3.98 -11.88
CA LEU A 192 9.44 -2.52 -11.99
C LEU A 192 10.80 -2.06 -12.55
N SER A 193 11.84 -2.88 -12.43
CA SER A 193 13.18 -2.63 -12.98
C SER A 193 13.27 -2.64 -14.52
N SER A 194 12.22 -3.12 -15.20
CA SER A 194 12.13 -3.04 -16.67
C SER A 194 12.17 -1.60 -17.16
N ASN A 195 11.65 -0.64 -16.38
CA ASN A 195 11.78 0.77 -16.69
C ASN A 195 13.18 1.30 -16.28
N PRO A 196 13.89 2.02 -17.17
CA PRO A 196 15.24 2.53 -16.89
C PRO A 196 15.30 3.58 -15.77
N HIS A 197 14.18 4.23 -15.43
CA HIS A 197 14.13 5.24 -14.38
C HIS A 197 13.97 4.65 -12.97
N VAL A 198 13.67 3.34 -12.85
CA VAL A 198 13.56 2.65 -11.56
C VAL A 198 14.80 1.80 -11.33
N ARG A 199 15.49 2.06 -10.22
CA ARG A 199 16.60 1.21 -9.77
C ARG A 199 16.11 0.24 -8.71
N VAL A 200 16.19 -1.06 -8.99
CA VAL A 200 15.84 -2.09 -8.01
C VAL A 200 17.13 -2.65 -7.38
N ARG A 201 17.15 -2.68 -6.05
CA ARG A 201 18.21 -3.31 -5.25
C ARG A 201 17.59 -4.43 -4.44
N VAL A 202 18.14 -5.63 -4.56
CA VAL A 202 17.72 -6.81 -3.79
C VAL A 202 18.73 -7.06 -2.68
N LEU A 203 18.28 -7.05 -1.44
CA LEU A 203 19.04 -7.43 -0.26
C LEU A 203 18.61 -8.84 0.14
N CYS A 204 19.54 -9.78 0.19
CA CYS A 204 19.25 -11.17 0.54
C CYS A 204 20.10 -11.69 1.69
N SER A 205 19.70 -12.83 2.26
CA SER A 205 20.54 -13.53 3.23
C SER A 205 21.92 -13.84 2.64
N PRO A 206 23.02 -13.64 3.39
CA PRO A 206 24.36 -14.02 2.94
C PRO A 206 24.49 -15.48 2.50
N THR A 207 23.66 -16.37 3.05
CA THR A 207 23.66 -17.80 2.73
C THR A 207 23.02 -18.15 1.38
N ASN A 208 22.31 -17.21 0.73
CA ASN A 208 21.58 -17.48 -0.52
C ASN A 208 21.89 -16.51 -1.67
N VAL A 209 22.98 -15.74 -1.59
CA VAL A 209 23.31 -14.71 -2.58
C VAL A 209 23.53 -15.27 -4.00
N GLY A 210 24.08 -16.47 -4.12
CA GLY A 210 24.33 -17.12 -5.41
C GLY A 210 23.04 -17.38 -6.17
N GLN A 211 22.05 -17.98 -5.51
CA GLN A 211 20.74 -18.25 -6.11
C GLN A 211 19.98 -16.95 -6.41
N MET A 212 20.03 -15.98 -5.50
CA MET A 212 19.36 -14.69 -5.73
C MET A 212 19.92 -13.96 -6.95
N LYS A 213 21.24 -14.02 -7.19
CA LYS A 213 21.84 -13.47 -8.42
C LYS A 213 21.36 -14.18 -9.69
N ILE A 214 21.10 -15.49 -9.64
CA ILE A 214 20.55 -16.24 -10.77
C ILE A 214 19.08 -15.87 -10.97
N THR A 215 18.26 -15.93 -9.92
CA THR A 215 16.82 -15.66 -9.93
C THR A 215 16.49 -14.25 -10.42
N TYR A 216 17.23 -13.25 -9.95
CA TYR A 216 17.06 -11.85 -10.31
C TYR A 216 17.92 -11.41 -11.51
N GLY A 217 18.88 -12.22 -11.95
CA GLY A 217 19.78 -11.90 -13.06
C GLY A 217 19.08 -11.76 -14.42
N ARG A 218 17.83 -12.23 -14.53
CA ARG A 218 16.96 -12.02 -15.70
C ARG A 218 16.47 -10.57 -15.86
N PHE A 219 16.51 -9.78 -14.81
CA PHE A 219 16.01 -8.41 -14.82
C PHE A 219 17.12 -7.42 -15.16
N LYS A 220 16.80 -6.41 -15.97
CA LYS A 220 17.68 -5.27 -16.19
C LYS A 220 17.63 -4.36 -14.96
N ASN A 221 18.68 -3.58 -14.70
CA ASN A 221 18.70 -2.59 -13.60
C ASN A 221 18.42 -3.16 -12.18
N VAL A 222 18.65 -4.46 -11.97
CA VAL A 222 18.62 -5.09 -10.64
C VAL A 222 20.03 -5.31 -10.11
N GLU A 223 20.27 -4.88 -8.88
CA GLU A 223 21.51 -5.14 -8.15
C GLU A 223 21.24 -6.03 -6.93
N VAL A 224 21.83 -7.22 -6.90
CA VAL A 224 21.72 -8.15 -5.76
C VAL A 224 22.92 -7.96 -4.83
N GLN A 225 22.65 -7.67 -3.56
CA GLN A 225 23.64 -7.46 -2.50
C GLN A 225 23.30 -8.32 -1.27
N GLU A 226 24.32 -8.69 -0.51
CA GLU A 226 24.13 -9.34 0.78
C GLU A 226 23.59 -8.34 1.82
N LEU A 227 22.66 -8.79 2.66
CA LEU A 227 22.24 -8.04 3.84
C LEU A 227 23.33 -8.14 4.91
N ARG A 228 24.07 -7.03 5.10
CA ARG A 228 25.19 -6.91 6.02
C ARG A 228 25.03 -5.67 6.88
N LEU A 229 24.91 -5.84 8.19
CA LEU A 229 24.72 -4.76 9.15
C LEU A 229 26.09 -4.24 9.61
N SER A 230 26.30 -2.93 9.49
CA SER A 230 27.46 -2.29 10.13
C SER A 230 27.29 -2.26 11.64
N GLN A 231 28.39 -2.31 12.40
CA GLN A 231 28.39 -2.05 13.84
C GLN A 231 27.75 -0.69 14.21
N ARG A 232 27.79 0.30 13.30
CA ARG A 232 27.13 1.61 13.47
C ARG A 232 25.60 1.50 13.49
N ASN A 233 25.06 0.48 12.84
CA ASN A 233 23.63 0.21 12.78
C ASN A 233 23.16 -0.59 13.98
N LEU A 234 24.06 -1.17 14.78
CA LEU A 234 23.71 -1.96 15.95
C LEU A 234 23.36 -1.06 17.14
N ASN A 235 22.22 -1.35 17.75
CA ASN A 235 21.82 -0.82 19.04
C ASN A 235 21.40 -2.01 19.93
N THR A 236 21.17 -1.75 21.22
CA THR A 236 20.79 -2.81 22.18
C THR A 236 19.61 -3.65 21.68
N ARG A 237 18.56 -3.01 21.15
CA ARG A 237 17.38 -3.72 20.65
C ARG A 237 17.70 -4.61 19.46
N ARG A 238 18.34 -4.06 18.42
CA ARG A 238 18.72 -4.81 17.20
C ARG A 238 19.66 -5.97 17.50
N MET A 239 20.57 -5.81 18.46
CA MET A 239 21.43 -6.91 18.90
C MET A 239 20.63 -8.03 19.55
N LEU A 240 19.67 -7.70 20.42
CA LEU A 240 18.78 -8.71 21.03
C LEU A 240 17.89 -9.39 19.98
N ASP A 241 17.33 -8.61 19.05
CA ASP A 241 16.50 -9.13 17.95
C ASP A 241 17.31 -10.12 17.08
N LEU A 242 18.56 -9.80 16.71
CA LEU A 242 19.45 -10.70 15.93
C LEU A 242 19.90 -11.93 16.70
N MET A 243 20.05 -11.83 18.02
CA MET A 243 20.40 -12.97 18.86
C MET A 243 19.19 -13.88 19.13
N ALA A 244 18.04 -13.63 18.46
CA ALA A 244 16.78 -14.36 18.62
C ALA A 244 16.36 -14.47 20.09
N VAL A 245 16.48 -13.36 20.83
CA VAL A 245 16.19 -13.27 22.26
C VAL A 245 14.76 -12.77 22.41
N SER A 246 13.83 -13.45 21.77
CA SER A 246 12.44 -13.33 22.15
C SER A 246 12.30 -14.04 23.49
N SER A 247 11.60 -13.40 24.42
CA SER A 247 11.01 -14.10 25.55
C SER A 247 10.03 -15.10 24.96
N THR A 248 10.50 -16.32 24.67
CA THR A 248 9.63 -17.47 24.44
C THR A 248 8.54 -17.40 25.50
N GLN A 249 7.27 -17.38 25.09
CA GLN A 249 6.10 -17.25 25.95
C GLN A 249 6.33 -17.88 27.34
N GLY A 250 6.61 -17.05 28.35
CA GLY A 250 6.78 -17.50 29.75
C GLY A 250 8.15 -18.08 30.17
N GLY A 251 9.16 -18.12 29.31
CA GLY A 251 10.52 -18.54 29.66
C GLY A 251 11.33 -17.42 30.29
N ALA A 252 11.94 -17.67 31.45
CA ALA A 252 12.88 -16.73 32.07
C ALA A 252 14.07 -16.48 31.13
N LEU A 253 14.46 -15.20 30.98
CA LEU A 253 15.67 -14.82 30.25
C LEU A 253 16.87 -15.59 30.80
N PRO A 254 17.69 -16.25 29.95
CA PRO A 254 18.88 -16.95 30.39
C PRO A 254 19.79 -16.03 31.24
N LEU A 255 20.41 -16.56 32.29
CA LEU A 255 21.18 -15.73 33.24
C LEU A 255 22.31 -14.93 32.58
N TYR A 256 22.94 -15.46 31.52
CA TYR A 256 23.94 -14.73 30.75
C TYR A 256 23.40 -13.44 30.12
N PHE A 257 22.10 -13.32 29.86
CA PHE A 257 21.51 -12.09 29.32
C PHE A 257 21.60 -10.91 30.28
N HIS A 258 21.54 -11.13 31.59
CA HIS A 258 21.73 -10.05 32.55
C HIS A 258 23.15 -9.47 32.46
N ILE A 259 24.15 -10.32 32.20
CA ILE A 259 25.55 -9.92 32.01
C ILE A 259 25.69 -9.15 30.70
N ILE A 260 25.13 -9.66 29.60
CA ILE A 260 25.13 -8.97 28.30
C ILE A 260 24.44 -7.60 28.40
N MET A 261 23.28 -7.52 29.03
CA MET A 261 22.54 -6.27 29.21
C MET A 261 23.32 -5.26 30.07
N ARG A 262 24.04 -5.73 31.09
CA ARG A 262 24.94 -4.87 31.87
C ARG A 262 26.05 -4.29 30.99
N ILE A 263 26.76 -5.15 30.23
CA ILE A 263 27.83 -4.71 29.32
C ILE A 263 27.30 -3.71 28.29
N LEU A 264 26.14 -3.99 27.67
CA LEU A 264 25.53 -3.08 26.70
C LEU A 264 25.13 -1.73 27.32
N LYS A 265 24.67 -1.72 28.58
CA LYS A 265 24.37 -0.48 29.32
C LYS A 265 25.64 0.31 29.61
N ASP A 266 26.70 -0.34 30.08
CA ASP A 266 27.98 0.31 30.38
C ASP A 266 28.58 0.95 29.13
N MET A 267 28.61 0.22 28.02
CA MET A 267 29.03 0.74 26.72
C MET A 267 28.16 1.90 26.23
N ARG A 268 26.84 1.85 26.51
CA ARG A 268 25.93 2.95 26.16
C ARG A 268 26.19 4.21 27.00
N ILE A 269 26.59 4.06 28.26
CA ILE A 269 27.00 5.18 29.11
C ILE A 269 28.31 5.79 28.60
N GLU A 270 29.27 4.96 28.18
CA GLU A 270 30.53 5.44 27.60
C GLU A 270 30.34 6.15 26.26
N GLN A 271 29.45 5.65 25.39
CA GLN A 271 29.09 6.30 24.14
C GLN A 271 28.57 7.72 24.36
N GLN A 272 27.80 7.97 25.41
CA GLN A 272 27.25 9.31 25.70
C GLN A 272 28.34 10.32 26.09
N LYS A 273 29.49 9.86 26.58
CA LYS A 273 30.62 10.73 26.92
C LYS A 273 31.37 11.23 25.67
N THR A 274 31.20 10.56 24.53
CA THR A 274 31.88 10.90 23.27
C THR A 274 30.87 11.43 22.26
N PRO A 275 30.92 12.72 21.88
CA PRO A 275 30.07 13.26 20.83
C PRO A 275 30.26 12.48 19.52
N GLY A 276 29.17 11.90 18.98
CA GLY A 276 29.23 11.07 17.78
C GLY A 276 29.79 9.66 18.00
N GLY A 277 29.95 9.22 19.25
CA GLY A 277 30.33 7.84 19.59
C GLY A 277 29.31 6.84 19.06
N TYR A 278 29.79 5.74 18.49
CA TYR A 278 28.97 4.65 17.97
C TYR A 278 29.32 3.34 18.67
N PHE A 279 28.45 2.34 18.52
CA PHE A 279 28.68 1.02 19.08
C PHE A 279 29.85 0.30 18.40
N ASN A 280 30.81 -0.17 19.18
CA ASN A 280 31.97 -0.93 18.71
C ASN A 280 31.81 -2.41 19.08
N TYR A 281 31.66 -3.25 18.07
CA TYR A 281 31.41 -4.68 18.30
C TYR A 281 32.61 -5.41 18.91
N ARG A 282 33.84 -4.95 18.63
CA ARG A 282 35.06 -5.58 19.16
C ARG A 282 35.19 -5.33 20.65
N THR A 283 34.99 -4.08 21.09
CA THR A 283 34.95 -3.73 22.51
C THR A 283 33.89 -4.54 23.25
N PHE A 284 32.71 -4.74 22.64
CA PHE A 284 31.68 -5.62 23.20
C PHE A 284 32.17 -7.06 23.33
N ARG A 285 32.77 -7.64 22.28
CA ARG A 285 33.28 -9.02 22.31
C ARG A 285 34.39 -9.22 23.32
N ASP A 286 35.25 -8.23 23.53
CA ASP A 286 36.32 -8.29 24.53
C ASP A 286 35.72 -8.21 25.95
N ALA A 287 34.77 -7.30 26.19
CA ALA A 287 34.05 -7.22 27.48
C ALA A 287 33.26 -8.51 27.81
N VAL A 288 32.70 -9.18 26.80
CA VAL A 288 32.01 -10.47 26.96
C VAL A 288 32.99 -11.59 27.34
N LYS A 289 34.23 -11.56 26.81
CA LYS A 289 35.27 -12.54 27.16
C LYS A 289 35.84 -12.31 28.56
N GLU A 290 35.93 -11.05 28.98
CA GLU A 290 36.36 -10.67 30.33
C GLU A 290 35.29 -10.95 31.38
N ALA A 291 34.01 -10.95 31.00
CA ALA A 291 32.94 -11.42 31.87
C ALA A 291 33.10 -12.92 32.12
N SER A 292 33.38 -13.29 33.37
CA SER A 292 33.58 -14.68 33.82
C SER A 292 32.30 -15.52 33.75
N LEU A 293 31.84 -15.81 32.53
CA LEU A 293 30.69 -16.66 32.24
C LEU A 293 31.03 -18.13 32.52
N SER A 294 30.09 -18.88 33.10
CA SER A 294 30.29 -20.32 33.27
C SER A 294 30.31 -21.03 31.91
N LYS A 295 30.89 -22.23 31.85
CA LYS A 295 30.96 -23.04 30.62
C LYS A 295 29.57 -23.31 30.04
N ASP A 296 28.58 -23.56 30.90
CA ASP A 296 27.19 -23.84 30.51
C ASP A 296 26.47 -22.62 29.91
N GLN A 297 26.92 -21.40 30.25
CA GLN A 297 26.36 -20.16 29.71
C GLN A 297 27.05 -19.73 28.40
N THR A 298 28.33 -20.10 28.24
CA THR A 298 29.16 -19.66 27.11
C THR A 298 28.75 -20.31 25.79
N GLY A 299 28.38 -21.60 25.81
CA GLY A 299 27.95 -22.32 24.61
C GLY A 299 26.74 -21.69 23.91
N PRO A 300 25.58 -21.56 24.60
CA PRO A 300 24.38 -20.95 24.03
C PRO A 300 24.58 -19.49 23.61
N LEU A 301 25.38 -18.73 24.36
CA LEU A 301 25.70 -17.35 24.00
C LEU A 301 26.51 -17.28 22.70
N ASN A 302 27.52 -18.14 22.53
CA ASN A 302 28.32 -18.16 21.31
C ASN A 302 27.49 -18.51 20.09
N GLN A 303 26.55 -19.46 20.17
CA GLN A 303 25.63 -19.76 19.07
C GLN A 303 24.82 -18.53 18.65
N ARG A 304 24.29 -17.76 19.61
CA ARG A 304 23.55 -16.52 19.32
C ARG A 304 24.44 -15.43 18.73
N LEU A 305 25.67 -15.31 19.22
CA LEU A 305 26.65 -14.38 18.67
C LEU A 305 27.07 -14.76 17.25
N GLU A 306 27.22 -16.05 16.94
CA GLU A 306 27.50 -16.54 15.58
C GLU A 306 26.35 -16.19 14.63
N THR A 307 25.09 -16.36 15.05
CA THR A 307 23.93 -15.91 14.26
C THR A 307 23.97 -14.40 13.99
N LEU A 308 24.27 -13.59 15.01
CA LEU A 308 24.43 -12.15 14.85
C LEU A 308 25.60 -11.79 13.91
N GLU A 309 26.77 -12.41 14.12
CA GLU A 309 27.99 -12.19 13.32
C GLU A 309 27.77 -12.58 11.85
N SER A 310 26.91 -13.57 11.56
CA SER A 310 26.60 -14.00 10.20
C SER A 310 25.97 -12.90 9.33
N PHE A 311 25.23 -11.97 9.94
CA PHE A 311 24.61 -10.82 9.28
C PHE A 311 25.40 -9.52 9.44
N MET A 312 26.54 -9.53 10.15
CA MET A 312 27.39 -8.35 10.29
C MET A 312 28.34 -8.15 9.10
N ALA A 313 28.76 -6.90 8.89
CA ALA A 313 29.81 -6.56 7.93
C ALA A 313 31.13 -7.27 8.28
N GLN A 314 31.80 -7.81 7.27
CA GLN A 314 32.97 -8.68 7.47
C GLN A 314 34.13 -7.94 8.15
N GLU A 315 34.33 -6.67 7.84
CA GLU A 315 35.35 -5.81 8.43
C GLU A 315 35.12 -5.53 9.93
N ASP A 316 33.88 -5.57 10.39
CA ASP A 316 33.53 -5.32 11.79
C ASP A 316 33.80 -6.58 12.66
N VAL A 317 33.57 -7.77 12.10
CA VAL A 317 33.78 -9.08 12.76
C VAL A 317 35.22 -9.57 12.66
N SER A 318 35.86 -9.39 11.50
CA SER A 318 37.19 -9.95 11.22
C SER A 318 38.23 -9.40 12.20
N ARG A 319 38.84 -10.29 13.00
CA ARG A 319 40.14 -10.04 13.61
C ARG A 319 41.15 -10.02 12.48
N VAL A 320 41.43 -8.85 11.91
CA VAL A 320 42.65 -8.69 11.12
C VAL A 320 43.81 -8.93 12.08
N GLN A 321 44.30 -10.17 12.13
CA GLN A 321 45.65 -10.45 12.59
C GLN A 321 46.55 -9.63 11.67
N TYR A 322 47.25 -8.65 12.24
CA TYR A 322 48.35 -8.00 11.56
C TYR A 322 49.38 -9.09 11.22
N SER A 323 49.26 -9.68 10.03
CA SER A 323 50.38 -10.38 9.41
C SER A 323 51.40 -9.29 9.11
N THR A 324 52.53 -9.36 9.79
CA THR A 324 53.64 -8.40 9.79
C THR A 324 54.42 -8.36 8.47
N THR A 325 53.86 -8.85 7.37
CA THR A 325 54.51 -8.83 6.06
C THR A 325 53.92 -7.75 5.15
N ARG A 326 54.66 -6.63 5.13
CA ARG A 326 54.82 -5.61 4.08
C ARG A 326 53.75 -5.49 2.98
N ALA A 327 53.26 -4.25 2.89
CA ALA A 327 52.99 -3.53 1.63
C ALA A 327 52.01 -4.19 0.64
N ALA A 328 50.72 -4.09 0.95
CA ALA A 328 49.72 -3.86 -0.08
C ALA A 328 48.72 -2.85 0.48
N SER A 329 48.50 -1.73 -0.22
CA SER A 329 47.37 -0.84 0.05
C SER A 329 46.08 -1.62 -0.22
N ARG A 330 45.62 -2.39 0.77
CA ARG A 330 44.36 -3.12 0.67
C ARG A 330 43.24 -2.09 0.69
N VAL A 331 42.54 -1.97 -0.43
CA VAL A 331 41.24 -1.30 -0.51
C VAL A 331 40.41 -1.81 0.66
N LYS A 332 39.99 -0.90 1.55
CA LYS A 332 38.99 -1.24 2.58
C LYS A 332 37.71 -1.58 1.82
N VAL A 333 37.41 -2.86 1.69
CA VAL A 333 36.13 -3.31 1.13
C VAL A 333 35.09 -3.06 2.22
N ASP A 334 34.26 -2.06 2.00
CA ASP A 334 33.07 -1.75 2.80
C ASP A 334 31.98 -2.75 2.39
N THR A 335 31.74 -3.77 3.21
CA THR A 335 30.73 -4.80 2.93
C THR A 335 29.38 -4.47 3.52
N ALA A 336 29.27 -3.39 4.30
CA ALA A 336 28.04 -2.99 4.96
C ALA A 336 26.96 -2.52 3.96
N THR A 337 25.72 -2.91 4.22
CA THR A 337 24.55 -2.44 3.50
C THR A 337 24.34 -0.95 3.76
N ARG A 338 24.28 -0.16 2.68
CA ARG A 338 24.00 1.28 2.74
C ARG A 338 22.49 1.53 2.70
N TRP A 339 21.97 2.21 3.71
CA TRP A 339 20.52 2.45 3.86
C TRP A 339 20.04 3.77 3.25
N GLU A 340 20.93 4.58 2.66
CA GLU A 340 20.58 5.85 2.04
C GLU A 340 19.50 5.68 0.96
N GLY A 341 18.33 6.29 1.20
CA GLY A 341 17.21 6.25 0.27
C GLY A 341 17.42 7.21 -0.90
N LYS A 342 17.31 6.70 -2.13
CA LYS A 342 17.35 7.49 -3.36
C LYS A 342 15.94 7.59 -3.97
N PRO A 343 15.55 8.75 -4.51
CA PRO A 343 14.30 8.86 -5.31
C PRO A 343 14.28 7.84 -6.44
N GLY A 344 13.14 7.18 -6.67
CA GLY A 344 12.97 6.18 -7.73
C GLY A 344 13.71 4.85 -7.47
N GLN A 345 14.23 4.65 -6.26
CA GLN A 345 14.88 3.40 -5.87
C GLN A 345 13.92 2.51 -5.07
N LEU A 346 13.82 1.25 -5.48
CA LEU A 346 13.14 0.18 -4.76
C LEU A 346 14.16 -0.76 -4.12
N THR A 347 14.12 -0.91 -2.80
CA THR A 347 14.90 -1.92 -2.08
C THR A 347 14.01 -3.11 -1.73
N ILE A 348 14.24 -4.26 -2.36
CA ILE A 348 13.54 -5.51 -2.01
C ILE A 348 14.41 -6.25 -1.01
N VAL A 349 13.91 -6.48 0.19
CA VAL A 349 14.55 -7.38 1.16
C VAL A 349 13.91 -8.75 0.99
N ASP A 350 14.62 -9.61 0.25
CA ASP A 350 14.19 -10.97 -0.07
C ASP A 350 14.94 -11.97 0.82
N LEU A 351 14.24 -12.48 1.83
CA LEU A 351 14.80 -13.45 2.79
C LEU A 351 14.36 -14.88 2.49
N SER A 352 13.95 -15.15 1.25
CA SER A 352 13.62 -16.51 0.75
C SER A 352 14.90 -17.35 0.68
N CYS A 353 15.25 -17.97 1.81
CA CYS A 353 16.45 -18.77 1.97
C CYS A 353 16.12 -20.04 2.76
N PRO A 354 16.59 -21.22 2.33
CA PRO A 354 16.39 -22.47 3.07
C PRO A 354 16.93 -22.45 4.51
N CYS A 355 17.90 -21.57 4.80
CA CYS A 355 18.51 -21.42 6.12
C CYS A 355 17.85 -20.33 6.99
N THR A 356 16.79 -19.67 6.51
CA THR A 356 16.11 -18.58 7.23
C THR A 356 14.67 -18.98 7.51
N THR A 357 14.27 -18.96 8.78
CA THR A 357 12.87 -19.22 9.19
C THR A 357 12.02 -17.97 9.08
N ALA A 358 10.69 -18.13 9.11
CA ALA A 358 9.74 -17.02 9.10
C ALA A 358 9.94 -16.05 10.29
N GLU A 359 10.27 -16.58 11.47
CA GLU A 359 10.54 -15.80 12.69
C GLU A 359 11.83 -14.98 12.53
N SER A 360 12.88 -15.61 12.01
CA SER A 360 14.16 -14.94 11.72
C SER A 360 13.98 -13.86 10.66
N ALA A 361 13.18 -14.12 9.62
CA ALA A 361 12.82 -13.14 8.61
C ALA A 361 12.04 -11.97 9.21
N CYS A 362 11.07 -12.21 10.10
CA CYS A 362 10.35 -11.15 10.82
C CYS A 362 11.29 -10.25 11.64
N ALA A 363 12.22 -10.84 12.38
CA ALA A 363 13.21 -10.08 13.17
C ALA A 363 14.08 -9.20 12.25
N LEU A 364 14.57 -9.77 11.14
CA LEU A 364 15.36 -9.03 10.16
C LEU A 364 14.55 -7.94 9.45
N PHE A 365 13.30 -8.20 9.07
CA PHE A 365 12.41 -7.19 8.50
C PHE A 365 12.17 -6.05 9.47
N ASN A 366 11.98 -6.35 10.76
CA ASN A 366 11.83 -5.33 11.79
C ASN A 366 13.09 -4.44 11.90
N ILE A 367 14.27 -5.04 11.85
CA ILE A 367 15.55 -4.31 11.84
C ILE A 367 15.67 -3.44 10.58
N CYS A 368 15.36 -4.00 9.41
CA CYS A 368 15.41 -3.30 8.12
C CYS A 368 14.42 -2.13 8.07
N LEU A 369 13.20 -2.32 8.58
CA LEU A 369 12.17 -1.28 8.70
C LEU A 369 12.67 -0.13 9.57
N SER A 370 13.20 -0.46 10.75
CA SER A 370 13.77 0.53 11.67
C SER A 370 14.94 1.30 11.03
N LEU A 371 15.85 0.61 10.33
CA LEU A 371 16.99 1.24 9.65
C LEU A 371 16.56 2.16 8.52
N PHE A 372 15.56 1.74 7.74
CA PHE A 372 14.98 2.54 6.66
C PHE A 372 14.27 3.80 7.18
N LEU A 373 13.55 3.68 8.31
CA LEU A 373 12.84 4.80 8.92
C LEU A 373 13.76 5.81 9.64
N GLU A 374 14.87 5.35 10.21
CA GLU A 374 15.86 6.19 10.90
C GLU A 374 16.65 7.11 9.97
N GLN A 375 16.70 6.81 8.67
CA GLN A 375 17.42 7.66 7.72
C GLN A 375 16.81 9.06 7.69
N ASN A 376 17.64 10.10 7.59
CA ASN A 376 17.14 11.44 7.36
C ASN A 376 16.99 11.66 5.86
N THR A 377 15.82 11.31 5.30
CA THR A 377 15.52 11.47 3.87
C THR A 377 14.61 12.66 3.66
N LYS A 378 14.98 13.56 2.74
CA LYS A 378 14.07 14.61 2.24
C LYS A 378 12.96 14.05 1.34
N THR A 379 13.13 12.80 0.90
CA THR A 379 12.22 12.06 0.04
C THR A 379 11.20 11.28 0.88
N GLY A 380 9.95 11.26 0.44
CA GLY A 380 8.91 10.43 1.05
C GLY A 380 9.17 8.93 0.84
N ARG A 381 8.48 8.10 1.62
CA ARG A 381 8.76 6.67 1.73
C ARG A 381 7.53 5.84 1.38
N VAL A 382 7.77 4.69 0.76
CA VAL A 382 6.77 3.63 0.63
C VAL A 382 7.35 2.32 1.19
N ILE A 383 6.56 1.65 2.02
CA ILE A 383 6.89 0.40 2.70
C ILE A 383 5.84 -0.61 2.26
N ALA A 384 6.28 -1.69 1.65
CA ALA A 384 5.44 -2.74 1.12
C ALA A 384 5.75 -4.06 1.81
N LEU A 385 4.71 -4.76 2.23
CA LEU A 385 4.78 -6.13 2.71
C LEU A 385 4.11 -7.01 1.67
N ASP A 386 4.88 -7.88 1.02
CA ASP A 386 4.38 -8.81 0.02
C ASP A 386 4.17 -10.19 0.65
N GLU A 387 3.09 -10.87 0.26
CA GLU A 387 2.70 -12.18 0.77
C GLU A 387 2.76 -12.30 2.31
N ALA A 388 2.33 -11.27 3.05
CA ALA A 388 2.59 -11.11 4.49
C ALA A 388 2.22 -12.32 5.37
N HIS A 389 1.14 -13.04 5.05
CA HIS A 389 0.78 -14.32 5.70
C HIS A 389 1.87 -15.40 5.73
N LYS A 390 2.88 -15.36 4.84
CA LYS A 390 3.99 -16.34 4.83
C LYS A 390 4.95 -16.19 6.00
N TYR A 391 5.04 -15.00 6.60
CA TYR A 391 5.97 -14.72 7.70
C TYR A 391 5.31 -14.09 8.92
N MET A 392 4.20 -13.37 8.76
CA MET A 392 3.44 -12.79 9.88
C MET A 392 2.55 -13.85 10.54
N THR A 393 3.19 -14.80 11.21
CA THR A 393 2.55 -15.89 11.98
C THR A 393 2.32 -15.46 13.45
N ASP A 394 1.82 -16.37 14.30
CA ASP A 394 1.65 -16.13 15.75
C ASP A 394 2.96 -16.21 16.56
N SER A 395 4.07 -15.74 15.99
CA SER A 395 5.39 -15.67 16.65
C SER A 395 5.60 -14.33 17.38
N ALA A 396 6.50 -14.30 18.36
CA ALA A 396 6.84 -13.08 19.10
C ALA A 396 7.51 -12.03 18.20
N GLU A 397 8.29 -12.49 17.23
CA GLU A 397 8.98 -11.67 16.23
C GLU A 397 7.97 -11.01 15.27
N SER A 398 6.97 -11.78 14.82
CA SER A 398 5.86 -11.26 14.01
C SER A 398 5.02 -10.22 14.77
N GLN A 399 4.75 -10.46 16.07
CA GLN A 399 4.08 -9.46 16.92
C GLN A 399 4.88 -8.18 17.05
N THR A 400 6.20 -8.30 17.24
CA THR A 400 7.11 -7.13 17.32
C THR A 400 7.12 -6.36 15.99
N LEU A 401 7.19 -7.04 14.85
CA LEU A 401 7.08 -6.43 13.52
C LEU A 401 5.72 -5.73 13.35
N THR A 402 4.63 -6.39 13.76
CA THR A 402 3.27 -5.84 13.70
C THR A 402 3.17 -4.55 14.51
N GLU A 403 3.70 -4.53 15.74
CA GLU A 403 3.72 -3.33 16.58
C GLU A 403 4.52 -2.18 15.95
N SER A 404 5.69 -2.48 15.36
CA SER A 404 6.48 -1.50 14.64
C SER A 404 5.74 -0.93 13.43
N LEU A 405 4.99 -1.75 12.70
CA LEU A 405 4.15 -1.30 11.59
C LEU A 405 2.97 -0.45 12.07
N LEU A 406 2.28 -0.85 13.14
CA LEU A 406 1.20 -0.06 13.75
C LEU A 406 1.72 1.32 14.21
N ALA A 407 2.90 1.37 14.83
CA ALA A 407 3.55 2.63 15.20
C ALA A 407 3.89 3.48 13.96
N THR A 408 4.38 2.84 12.90
CA THR A 408 4.68 3.51 11.62
C THR A 408 3.42 4.09 10.97
N ILE A 409 2.32 3.34 10.93
CA ILE A 409 1.02 3.79 10.40
C ILE A 409 0.49 4.97 11.22
N ARG A 410 0.55 4.91 12.55
CA ARG A 410 0.13 6.01 13.43
C ARG A 410 0.97 7.29 13.21
N LEU A 411 2.25 7.14 12.91
CA LEU A 411 3.20 8.23 12.69
C LEU A 411 3.43 8.55 11.21
N GLN A 412 2.63 7.98 10.29
CA GLN A 412 2.90 8.00 8.86
C GLN A 412 3.02 9.42 8.28
N ARG A 413 2.28 10.39 8.84
CA ARG A 413 2.35 11.80 8.43
C ARG A 413 3.68 12.46 8.83
N HIS A 414 4.21 12.14 10.01
CA HIS A 414 5.51 12.65 10.46
C HIS A 414 6.68 11.99 9.73
N LEU A 415 6.52 10.71 9.38
CA LEU A 415 7.54 9.93 8.67
C LEU A 415 7.46 10.08 7.15
N GLY A 416 6.42 10.73 6.62
CA GLY A 416 6.14 10.81 5.19
C GLY A 416 5.99 9.43 4.53
N ALA A 417 5.49 8.45 5.28
CA ALA A 417 5.48 7.04 4.90
C ALA A 417 4.11 6.59 4.36
N ARG A 418 4.13 5.74 3.33
CA ARG A 418 2.98 4.96 2.85
C ARG A 418 3.23 3.51 3.18
N VAL A 419 2.28 2.84 3.81
CA VAL A 419 2.40 1.43 4.17
C VAL A 419 1.39 0.63 3.36
N ILE A 420 1.86 -0.34 2.58
CA ILE A 420 1.02 -1.20 1.75
C ILE A 420 1.26 -2.65 2.20
N ILE A 421 0.20 -3.34 2.61
CA ILE A 421 0.26 -4.72 3.08
C ILE A 421 -0.53 -5.58 2.13
N ALA A 422 0.12 -6.51 1.45
CA ALA A 422 -0.51 -7.50 0.59
C ALA A 422 -0.44 -8.88 1.26
N THR A 423 -1.60 -9.53 1.39
CA THR A 423 -1.72 -10.84 2.04
C THR A 423 -2.81 -11.66 1.40
N GLN A 424 -2.69 -12.99 1.41
CA GLN A 424 -3.81 -13.85 1.01
C GLN A 424 -4.88 -13.88 2.11
N GLU A 425 -4.43 -13.93 3.36
CA GLU A 425 -5.27 -14.08 4.53
C GLU A 425 -5.49 -12.72 5.21
N PRO A 426 -6.71 -12.17 5.23
CA PRO A 426 -6.99 -10.91 5.92
C PRO A 426 -6.94 -11.07 7.46
N THR A 427 -6.90 -12.30 7.96
CA THR A 427 -6.88 -12.65 9.38
C THR A 427 -5.52 -12.48 10.06
N ILE A 428 -4.44 -12.19 9.31
CA ILE A 428 -3.07 -12.08 9.84
C ILE A 428 -2.94 -11.10 11.02
N SER A 429 -3.66 -9.99 10.97
CA SER A 429 -3.68 -8.98 12.04
C SER A 429 -4.88 -8.05 11.87
N PRO A 430 -5.98 -8.33 12.60
CA PRO A 430 -7.12 -7.42 12.73
C PRO A 430 -6.71 -5.96 13.00
N LYS A 431 -5.68 -5.77 13.83
CA LYS A 431 -5.17 -4.45 14.21
C LYS A 431 -4.59 -3.66 13.03
N LEU A 432 -3.96 -4.35 12.07
CA LEU A 432 -3.42 -3.69 10.87
C LEU A 432 -4.56 -3.27 9.94
N LEU A 433 -5.57 -4.12 9.78
CA LEU A 433 -6.75 -3.84 8.97
C LEU A 433 -7.52 -2.62 9.51
N ASP A 434 -7.69 -2.51 10.83
CA ASP A 434 -8.38 -1.39 11.49
C ASP A 434 -7.72 -0.03 11.25
N LEU A 435 -6.39 0.02 11.15
CA LEU A 435 -5.65 1.27 10.93
C LEU A 435 -5.44 1.59 9.45
N CYS A 436 -5.81 0.70 8.54
CA CYS A 436 -5.65 0.94 7.11
C CYS A 436 -6.72 1.91 6.60
N SER A 437 -6.28 3.00 5.98
CA SER A 437 -7.18 3.98 5.35
C SER A 437 -7.85 3.46 4.08
N ILE A 438 -7.20 2.54 3.38
CA ILE A 438 -7.67 1.91 2.15
C ILE A 438 -7.64 0.40 2.33
N THR A 439 -8.73 -0.27 1.98
CA THR A 439 -8.78 -1.73 1.89
C THR A 439 -9.21 -2.15 0.48
N ILE A 440 -8.37 -2.92 -0.19
CA ILE A 440 -8.61 -3.45 -1.53
C ILE A 440 -8.82 -4.96 -1.43
N VAL A 441 -10.01 -5.41 -1.77
CA VAL A 441 -10.42 -6.81 -1.69
C VAL A 441 -10.54 -7.38 -3.10
N HIS A 442 -9.62 -8.25 -3.46
CA HIS A 442 -9.69 -9.10 -4.64
C HIS A 442 -10.54 -10.34 -4.38
N ARG A 443 -10.80 -11.12 -5.44
CA ARG A 443 -11.54 -12.38 -5.36
C ARG A 443 -10.99 -13.30 -4.26
N PHE A 444 -11.88 -13.80 -3.41
CA PHE A 444 -11.63 -14.94 -2.52
C PHE A 444 -12.91 -15.76 -2.32
N THR A 445 -12.78 -16.96 -1.78
CA THR A 445 -13.90 -17.90 -1.57
C THR A 445 -14.10 -18.31 -0.11
N SER A 446 -13.25 -17.85 0.81
CA SER A 446 -13.36 -18.18 2.23
C SER A 446 -14.42 -17.32 2.94
N PRO A 447 -15.45 -17.93 3.56
CA PRO A 447 -16.43 -17.18 4.37
C PRO A 447 -15.82 -16.63 5.67
N ASP A 448 -14.84 -17.31 6.26
CA ASP A 448 -14.16 -16.85 7.48
C ASP A 448 -13.41 -15.52 7.23
N TRP A 449 -12.85 -15.37 6.03
CA TRP A 449 -12.20 -14.12 5.61
C TRP A 449 -13.21 -12.98 5.51
N LEU A 450 -14.41 -13.23 5.00
CA LEU A 450 -15.49 -12.24 4.99
C LEU A 450 -15.91 -11.88 6.42
N GLN A 451 -16.03 -12.86 7.32
CA GLN A 451 -16.41 -12.61 8.71
C GLN A 451 -15.37 -11.77 9.45
N SER A 452 -14.09 -11.99 9.15
CA SER A 452 -13.00 -11.12 9.63
C SER A 452 -13.17 -9.70 9.08
N LEU A 453 -13.31 -9.54 7.76
CA LEU A 453 -13.53 -8.24 7.13
C LEU A 453 -14.76 -7.50 7.67
N LYS A 454 -15.86 -8.21 7.97
CA LYS A 454 -17.09 -7.65 8.56
C LYS A 454 -16.84 -6.87 9.84
N LYS A 455 -15.93 -7.35 10.70
CA LYS A 455 -15.66 -6.70 11.99
C LYS A 455 -14.98 -5.35 11.82
N HIS A 456 -14.28 -5.16 10.71
CA HIS A 456 -13.36 -4.05 10.48
C HIS A 456 -13.83 -3.07 9.39
N LEU A 457 -14.69 -3.51 8.47
CA LEU A 457 -15.27 -2.66 7.44
C LEU A 457 -16.64 -2.16 7.89
N ALA A 458 -16.76 -0.85 8.16
CA ALA A 458 -18.05 -0.21 8.46
C ALA A 458 -19.10 -0.47 7.36
N ALA A 459 -18.65 -0.55 6.11
CA ALA A 459 -19.44 -0.91 4.93
C ALA A 459 -20.06 -2.31 4.95
N ALA A 460 -19.50 -3.23 5.76
CA ALA A 460 -19.95 -4.60 5.88
C ALA A 460 -20.80 -4.84 7.15
N GLN A 461 -21.02 -3.81 7.98
CA GLN A 461 -21.83 -3.95 9.19
C GLN A 461 -23.33 -3.77 8.88
N PRO A 462 -24.17 -4.81 9.09
CA PRO A 462 -25.61 -4.71 8.87
C PRO A 462 -26.34 -3.79 9.86
N ASN A 463 -25.71 -3.42 10.99
CA ASN A 463 -26.37 -2.72 12.10
C ASN A 463 -26.31 -1.18 12.04
N LEU A 464 -25.69 -0.59 11.01
CA LEU A 464 -25.81 0.85 10.75
C LEU A 464 -27.10 1.21 9.99
N ILE A 465 -27.85 0.20 9.55
CA ILE A 465 -29.22 0.35 9.05
C ILE A 465 -30.12 0.03 10.25
N GLN A 466 -30.70 1.07 10.86
CA GLN A 466 -31.68 0.86 11.94
C GLN A 466 -32.78 -0.11 11.46
N PRO A 467 -33.07 -1.20 12.19
CA PRO A 467 -34.38 -1.80 12.05
C PRO A 467 -35.35 -0.78 12.64
N SER A 468 -36.17 -0.15 11.80
CA SER A 468 -37.34 0.57 12.28
C SER A 468 -38.27 -0.47 12.91
N SER A 469 -38.07 -0.75 14.20
CA SER A 469 -38.99 -1.55 15.01
C SER A 469 -40.26 -0.73 15.20
N THR A 470 -41.17 -0.83 14.25
CA THR A 470 -42.59 -0.59 14.51
C THR A 470 -43.20 -1.94 14.84
N GLU A 471 -43.12 -2.31 16.12
CA GLU A 471 -44.01 -3.32 16.68
C GLU A 471 -45.45 -2.80 16.52
N ILE A 472 -46.18 -3.33 15.54
CA ILE A 472 -47.64 -3.29 15.55
C ILE A 472 -48.09 -4.63 16.11
N ALA A 473 -48.46 -4.62 17.39
CA ALA A 473 -49.24 -5.70 17.99
C ALA A 473 -50.60 -5.77 17.29
N GLY A 474 -50.84 -6.83 16.53
CA GLY A 474 -52.09 -7.06 15.82
C GLY A 474 -52.18 -8.47 15.22
N SER A 475 -52.87 -9.35 15.94
CA SER A 475 -53.50 -10.62 15.54
C SER A 475 -53.16 -11.23 14.16
N GLY A 476 -52.49 -12.38 14.21
CA GLY A 476 -52.81 -13.59 13.45
C GLY A 476 -52.96 -13.48 11.94
N ASP A 477 -51.83 -13.47 11.21
CA ASP A 477 -51.69 -14.24 9.97
C ASP A 477 -50.20 -14.49 9.69
N GLN A 478 -49.85 -15.67 9.18
CA GLN A 478 -48.46 -16.02 8.87
C GLN A 478 -48.00 -15.24 7.62
N VAL A 479 -47.44 -14.06 7.82
CA VAL A 479 -46.75 -13.32 6.75
C VAL A 479 -45.33 -13.87 6.63
N ALA A 480 -45.07 -14.57 5.53
CA ALA A 480 -43.75 -15.00 5.13
C ALA A 480 -42.79 -13.79 5.12
N VAL A 481 -41.85 -13.78 6.07
CA VAL A 481 -40.72 -12.86 6.06
C VAL A 481 -39.90 -13.20 4.80
N LEU A 482 -40.09 -12.44 3.74
CA LEU A 482 -39.23 -12.47 2.57
C LEU A 482 -37.81 -12.12 3.03
N ASN A 483 -37.00 -13.16 3.24
CA ASN A 483 -35.57 -13.08 3.53
C ASN A 483 -34.90 -12.25 2.43
N ARG A 484 -34.73 -10.94 2.65
CA ARG A 484 -33.70 -10.20 1.92
C ARG A 484 -32.38 -10.92 2.24
N PRO A 485 -31.54 -11.25 1.24
CA PRO A 485 -30.23 -11.79 1.54
C PRO A 485 -29.53 -10.81 2.49
N ASP A 486 -29.00 -11.31 3.60
CA ASP A 486 -28.14 -10.53 4.49
C ASP A 486 -27.17 -9.73 3.61
N ALA A 487 -27.03 -8.42 3.84
CA ALA A 487 -26.19 -7.56 3.00
C ALA A 487 -24.76 -8.13 2.80
N LEU A 488 -24.30 -8.91 3.78
CA LEU A 488 -23.08 -9.70 3.77
C LEU A 488 -23.06 -10.82 2.73
N THR A 489 -24.15 -11.56 2.58
CA THR A 489 -24.30 -12.62 1.58
C THR A 489 -24.25 -12.02 0.18
N ALA A 490 -24.88 -10.86 -0.03
CA ALA A 490 -24.79 -10.12 -1.29
C ALA A 490 -23.36 -9.62 -1.55
N LEU A 491 -22.67 -9.08 -0.53
CA LEU A 491 -21.27 -8.65 -0.63
C LEU A 491 -20.35 -9.83 -0.94
N PHE A 492 -20.56 -10.99 -0.29
CA PHE A 492 -19.78 -12.19 -0.53
C PHE A 492 -19.95 -12.71 -1.96
N ALA A 493 -21.19 -12.79 -2.44
CA ALA A 493 -21.49 -13.20 -3.81
C ALA A 493 -20.76 -12.29 -4.82
N ARG A 494 -20.70 -10.98 -4.55
CA ARG A 494 -19.93 -10.03 -5.38
C ARG A 494 -18.43 -10.31 -5.34
N ILE A 495 -17.85 -10.56 -4.16
CA ILE A 495 -16.41 -10.87 -4.01
C ILE A 495 -16.04 -12.15 -4.78
N VAL A 496 -16.86 -13.20 -4.66
CA VAL A 496 -16.64 -14.46 -5.38
C VAL A 496 -16.75 -14.27 -6.89
N ALA A 497 -17.63 -13.37 -7.34
CA ALA A 497 -17.84 -13.07 -8.76
C ALA A 497 -16.80 -12.12 -9.39
N LEU A 498 -15.87 -11.55 -8.60
CA LEU A 498 -14.81 -10.68 -9.13
C LEU A 498 -13.95 -11.42 -10.15
N ARG A 499 -13.67 -10.78 -11.28
CA ARG A 499 -12.69 -11.29 -12.25
C ARG A 499 -11.26 -10.95 -11.82
N GLN A 500 -10.29 -11.60 -12.44
CA GLN A 500 -8.88 -11.27 -12.22
C GLN A 500 -8.62 -9.80 -12.55
N GLY A 501 -7.98 -9.08 -11.63
CA GLY A 501 -7.73 -7.64 -11.75
C GLY A 501 -8.93 -6.74 -11.40
N GLU A 502 -10.12 -7.31 -11.14
CA GLU A 502 -11.23 -6.59 -10.51
C GLU A 502 -11.13 -6.70 -8.98
N ALA A 503 -11.44 -5.60 -8.29
CA ALA A 503 -11.41 -5.53 -6.84
C ALA A 503 -12.54 -4.66 -6.28
N LEU A 504 -12.90 -4.90 -5.02
CA LEU A 504 -13.72 -3.99 -4.23
C LEU A 504 -12.82 -3.08 -3.40
N LEU A 505 -13.00 -1.77 -3.54
CA LEU A 505 -12.28 -0.73 -2.84
C LEU A 505 -13.13 -0.17 -1.70
N PHE A 506 -12.62 -0.24 -0.49
CA PHE A 506 -13.18 0.38 0.71
C PHE A 506 -12.26 1.49 1.16
N CYS A 507 -12.77 2.72 1.22
CA CYS A 507 -11.99 3.88 1.63
C CYS A 507 -12.94 5.00 2.09
N PRO A 508 -13.24 5.13 3.40
CA PRO A 508 -14.26 6.07 3.86
C PRO A 508 -13.98 7.54 3.54
N SER A 509 -12.71 7.92 3.48
CA SER A 509 -12.26 9.26 3.12
C SER A 509 -12.05 9.46 1.62
N ALA A 510 -12.39 8.49 0.76
CA ALA A 510 -12.28 8.66 -0.68
C ALA A 510 -13.27 9.71 -1.19
N LEU A 511 -12.86 10.53 -2.15
CA LEU A 511 -13.72 11.53 -2.80
C LEU A 511 -14.18 11.01 -4.16
N ILE A 512 -15.49 10.81 -4.33
CA ILE A 512 -16.04 10.11 -5.50
C ILE A 512 -16.87 10.99 -6.43
N GLY A 513 -17.31 12.17 -5.99
CA GLY A 513 -18.12 13.08 -6.81
C GLY A 513 -17.96 14.54 -6.41
N ALA A 514 -18.30 15.43 -7.34
CA ALA A 514 -18.28 16.88 -7.15
C ALA A 514 -19.53 17.51 -7.79
N GLN A 515 -20.17 18.46 -7.10
CA GLN A 515 -21.31 19.24 -7.58
C GLN A 515 -21.04 20.74 -7.38
N LYS A 516 -21.30 21.56 -8.41
CA LYS A 516 -21.19 23.03 -8.32
C LYS A 516 -22.37 23.62 -7.55
N SER A 517 -22.13 24.72 -6.83
CA SER A 517 -23.16 25.43 -6.05
C SER A 517 -24.25 26.10 -6.90
N ASP A 518 -23.96 26.48 -8.15
CA ASP A 518 -24.84 27.30 -9.00
C ASP A 518 -25.89 26.54 -9.83
N SER A 519 -25.99 25.21 -9.73
CA SER A 519 -27.06 24.47 -10.39
C SER A 519 -28.35 24.51 -9.56
N VAL A 520 -29.27 25.42 -9.90
CA VAL A 520 -30.70 25.31 -9.52
C VAL A 520 -31.17 23.93 -9.94
N VAL A 521 -31.67 23.16 -8.99
CA VAL A 521 -32.18 21.80 -9.18
C VAL A 521 -33.28 21.81 -10.26
N PRO A 522 -33.08 21.19 -11.44
CA PRO A 522 -34.20 20.65 -12.19
C PRO A 522 -34.56 19.32 -11.50
N GLU A 523 -35.83 19.13 -11.17
CA GLU A 523 -36.31 17.91 -10.50
C GLU A 523 -36.13 16.61 -11.31
N ASP A 524 -35.64 16.69 -12.54
CA ASP A 524 -35.35 15.53 -13.37
C ASP A 524 -34.04 15.76 -14.14
N GLY A 525 -32.99 14.99 -13.83
CA GLY A 525 -31.78 15.00 -14.66
C GLY A 525 -30.44 14.65 -14.02
N ALA A 526 -30.39 14.03 -12.83
CA ALA A 526 -29.14 13.44 -12.35
C ALA A 526 -28.76 12.26 -13.25
N ALA A 527 -27.52 12.26 -13.75
CA ALA A 527 -26.95 11.15 -14.51
C ALA A 527 -27.15 9.84 -13.74
N LYS A 528 -27.76 8.86 -14.42
CA LYS A 528 -28.16 7.56 -13.89
C LYS A 528 -26.94 6.66 -13.68
N ASP A 529 -26.11 6.98 -12.71
CA ASP A 529 -25.09 6.06 -12.21
C ASP A 529 -25.76 5.08 -11.23
N GLY A 530 -26.03 3.86 -11.69
CA GLY A 530 -26.74 2.82 -10.91
C GLY A 530 -26.08 2.44 -9.59
N PHE A 531 -24.82 2.84 -9.35
CA PHE A 531 -24.13 2.63 -8.08
C PHE A 531 -24.29 3.80 -7.10
N ALA A 532 -24.41 5.04 -7.58
CA ALA A 532 -24.75 6.19 -6.76
C ALA A 532 -26.18 6.09 -6.21
N GLU A 533 -27.10 5.53 -7.00
CA GLU A 533 -28.45 5.18 -6.52
C GLU A 533 -28.43 4.08 -5.46
N TRP A 534 -27.57 3.07 -5.58
CA TRP A 534 -27.44 2.02 -4.56
C TRP A 534 -26.85 2.57 -3.24
N ALA A 535 -25.83 3.44 -3.30
CA ALA A 535 -25.27 4.10 -2.13
C ALA A 535 -26.26 5.07 -1.47
N LYS A 536 -27.05 5.81 -2.27
CA LYS A 536 -28.16 6.64 -1.78
C LYS A 536 -29.30 5.82 -1.19
N ALA A 537 -29.65 4.68 -1.79
CA ALA A 537 -30.71 3.79 -1.31
C ALA A 537 -30.35 3.09 0.01
N GLN A 538 -29.07 2.95 0.33
CA GLN A 538 -28.57 2.44 1.62
C GLN A 538 -28.57 3.52 2.72
N ASN A 539 -28.45 4.81 2.37
CA ASN A 539 -28.40 5.93 3.31
C ASN A 539 -29.77 6.52 3.69
N GLY A 540 -30.88 5.97 3.18
CA GLY A 540 -32.24 6.25 3.65
C GLY A 540 -32.64 7.73 3.68
N THR A 541 -33.27 8.23 2.62
CA THR A 541 -34.05 9.48 2.71
C THR A 541 -35.40 9.29 2.05
N ALA A 542 -36.39 8.91 2.85
CA ALA A 542 -37.79 9.10 2.55
C ALA A 542 -38.31 10.27 3.40
N GLY A 543 -38.56 11.40 2.74
CA GLY A 543 -39.55 12.42 3.11
C GLY A 543 -39.44 13.12 4.47
N SER A 544 -38.79 14.29 4.50
CA SER A 544 -39.35 15.57 4.98
C SER A 544 -38.25 16.63 4.99
N GLN A 545 -38.61 17.87 4.68
CA GLN A 545 -37.72 19.03 4.66
C GLN A 545 -37.22 19.36 6.07
N GLU A 546 -36.13 18.74 6.49
CA GLU A 546 -35.25 19.28 7.54
C GLU A 546 -33.80 19.16 7.05
N GLU A 547 -33.04 20.24 7.16
CA GLU A 547 -31.62 20.34 6.82
C GLU A 547 -30.78 19.40 7.72
N GLN A 548 -30.84 18.09 7.47
CA GLN A 548 -29.88 17.15 8.00
C GLN A 548 -28.58 17.29 7.21
N GLN A 549 -27.53 17.81 7.87
CA GLN A 549 -26.18 17.83 7.32
C GLN A 549 -25.76 16.40 6.95
N ASP A 550 -25.78 16.11 5.65
CA ASP A 550 -25.31 14.83 5.13
C ASP A 550 -23.80 14.72 5.36
N HIS A 551 -23.38 13.95 6.36
CA HIS A 551 -21.99 13.83 6.81
C HIS A 551 -21.01 13.32 5.74
N ASN A 552 -21.54 12.77 4.65
CA ASN A 552 -20.75 12.32 3.49
C ASN A 552 -20.51 13.43 2.46
N VAL A 553 -21.05 14.64 2.67
CA VAL A 553 -20.87 15.77 1.77
C VAL A 553 -19.99 16.82 2.43
N LEU A 554 -18.84 17.07 1.82
CA LEU A 554 -17.97 18.20 2.17
C LEU A 554 -18.35 19.41 1.33
N VAL A 555 -18.20 20.60 1.91
CA VAL A 555 -18.40 21.85 1.18
C VAL A 555 -17.05 22.54 1.11
N ASP A 556 -16.47 22.68 -0.07
CA ASP A 556 -15.16 23.32 -0.19
C ASP A 556 -15.22 24.84 0.11
N ALA A 557 -14.05 25.49 0.18
CA ALA A 557 -13.95 26.93 0.45
C ALA A 557 -14.69 27.82 -0.58
N SER A 558 -14.93 27.30 -1.79
CA SER A 558 -15.70 27.91 -2.88
C SER A 558 -17.20 27.61 -2.83
N GLY A 559 -17.67 26.80 -1.87
CA GLY A 559 -19.09 26.43 -1.72
C GLY A 559 -19.52 25.22 -2.55
N ASN A 560 -18.61 24.54 -3.24
CA ASN A 560 -18.94 23.34 -4.01
C ASN A 560 -19.05 22.12 -3.11
N ARG A 561 -19.92 21.19 -3.49
CA ARG A 561 -20.21 19.99 -2.70
C ARG A 561 -19.38 18.81 -3.23
N LEU A 562 -18.48 18.27 -2.41
CA LEU A 562 -17.73 17.05 -2.69
C LEU A 562 -18.34 15.87 -1.94
N VAL A 563 -18.43 14.72 -2.59
CA VAL A 563 -19.05 13.52 -2.04
C VAL A 563 -17.99 12.52 -1.61
N ARG A 564 -18.04 12.10 -0.35
CA ARG A 564 -17.23 11.01 0.22
C ARG A 564 -17.85 9.66 -0.08
N LEU A 565 -17.01 8.64 -0.22
CA LEU A 565 -17.45 7.25 -0.28
C LEU A 565 -18.08 6.79 1.05
N GLY A 566 -17.56 7.25 2.19
CA GLY A 566 -18.10 6.92 3.52
C GLY A 566 -18.11 5.41 3.78
N CYS A 567 -19.25 4.87 4.19
CA CYS A 567 -19.42 3.42 4.36
C CYS A 567 -19.67 2.66 3.04
N GLY A 568 -19.50 3.31 1.87
CA GLY A 568 -19.66 2.68 0.57
C GLY A 568 -18.51 1.75 0.18
N VAL A 569 -18.71 1.03 -0.93
CA VAL A 569 -17.70 0.16 -1.56
C VAL A 569 -17.65 0.46 -3.05
N MET A 570 -16.49 0.68 -3.65
CA MET A 570 -16.38 0.91 -5.09
C MET A 570 -15.90 -0.34 -5.83
N HIS A 571 -16.54 -0.71 -6.94
CA HIS A 571 -16.06 -1.82 -7.79
C HIS A 571 -15.13 -1.28 -8.86
N ILE A 572 -13.84 -1.60 -8.73
CA ILE A 572 -12.79 -1.10 -9.60
C ILE A 572 -12.15 -2.23 -10.40
N ARG A 573 -11.65 -1.89 -11.59
CA ARG A 573 -10.68 -2.70 -12.34
C ARG A 573 -9.33 -2.01 -12.26
N VAL A 574 -8.36 -2.68 -11.66
CA VAL A 574 -6.99 -2.16 -11.54
C VAL A 574 -6.39 -2.09 -12.94
N ARG A 575 -5.72 -0.98 -13.25
CA ARG A 575 -5.10 -0.78 -14.56
C ARG A 575 -3.97 -1.78 -14.82
N GLU A 576 -3.58 -1.91 -16.07
CA GLU A 576 -2.36 -2.63 -16.45
C GLU A 576 -1.11 -1.85 -16.03
N ARG A 577 0.02 -2.56 -15.85
CA ARG A 577 1.30 -1.92 -15.54
C ARG A 577 1.82 -1.17 -16.76
N VAL A 578 2.50 -0.05 -16.55
CA VAL A 578 3.18 0.67 -17.64
C VAL A 578 4.49 -0.02 -18.03
N THR A 579 5.08 -0.77 -17.09
CA THR A 579 6.30 -1.55 -17.33
C THR A 579 6.16 -2.57 -18.46
N ASP A 580 7.27 -2.86 -19.16
CA ASP A 580 7.34 -3.72 -20.36
C ASP A 580 6.70 -5.10 -20.21
N ASP A 581 6.56 -5.57 -18.97
CA ASP A 581 5.91 -6.82 -18.69
C ASP A 581 4.38 -6.73 -18.77
N GLY A 582 3.75 -5.56 -18.78
CA GLY A 582 2.30 -5.38 -18.95
C GLY A 582 1.44 -6.15 -17.94
N GLY A 583 2.00 -6.54 -16.79
CA GLY A 583 1.33 -7.48 -15.87
C GLY A 583 1.50 -8.96 -16.21
N GLN A 584 2.43 -9.35 -17.09
CA GLN A 584 2.67 -10.73 -17.53
C GLN A 584 3.09 -11.68 -16.41
N SER A 585 3.49 -11.18 -15.23
CA SER A 585 3.63 -12.05 -14.05
C SER A 585 2.30 -12.68 -13.62
N ILE A 586 1.16 -12.06 -13.96
CA ILE A 586 -0.18 -12.65 -13.86
C ILE A 586 -0.48 -13.54 -15.07
N MET A 587 0.11 -13.25 -16.24
CA MET A 587 -0.10 -13.96 -17.50
C MET A 587 0.91 -15.09 -17.73
N ALA A 588 1.37 -15.76 -16.68
CA ALA A 588 1.86 -17.13 -16.85
C ALA A 588 0.67 -17.98 -17.32
N ARG A 589 0.57 -18.09 -18.65
CA ARG A 589 -0.39 -18.91 -19.40
C ARG A 589 -0.33 -20.38 -18.99
#